data_AF-A0A7X9HQB7-F1
#
_entry.id   AF-A0A7X9HQB7-F1
#
_cell.length_a   1.000
_cell.length_b   1.000
_cell.length_c   1.000
_cell.angle_alpha   90.00
_cell.angle_beta   90.00
_cell.angle_gamma   90.00
#
_symmetry.space_group_name_H-M   'P 1'
#
loop_
_entity.id
_entity.type
_entity.pdbx_description
1 polymer ?
#
loop_
_entity_poly.entity_id
_entity_poly.type
_entity_poly.pdbx_seq_one_letter_code
_entity_poly.pdbx_strand_id
1 'polypeptide(L)'
;MLSNDMKIIVDQYFDGELDKSKEAFLFSELSRDEECREYFKQVNKFKNIIQETDDEFPLELERKILNSVKVSTPKLEFPRSFFPVLSYSLTIIVLIVSLFLFMEVCEYRTEIQKTSERLLDQQKTINLLINSLPPVEVETELKNAVIVKANM
;
A
#
# COMPACT_ATOMS: atom_id res chain seq x y z
N MET A 1 -8.54 12.89 63.58
CA MET A 1 -8.60 12.05 62.36
C MET A 1 -8.83 12.95 61.17
N LEU A 2 -7.74 13.28 60.48
CA LEU A 2 -7.73 14.08 59.26
C LEU A 2 -8.73 13.54 58.22
N SER A 3 -9.70 14.37 57.82
CA SER A 3 -10.66 14.03 56.77
C SER A 3 -9.94 13.84 55.44
N ASN A 4 -10.30 12.79 54.70
CA ASN A 4 -9.74 12.54 53.36
C ASN A 4 -10.02 13.71 52.41
N ASP A 5 -11.15 14.40 52.57
CA ASP A 5 -11.50 15.57 51.77
C ASP A 5 -10.51 16.73 51.97
N MET A 6 -9.99 16.87 53.19
CA MET A 6 -9.04 17.94 53.52
C MET A 6 -7.64 17.65 52.96
N LYS A 7 -7.24 16.38 52.90
CA LYS A 7 -6.00 15.99 52.20
C LYS A 7 -6.06 16.37 50.72
N ILE A 8 -7.18 16.06 50.06
CA ILE A 8 -7.40 16.39 48.65
C ILE A 8 -7.32 17.91 48.42
N ILE A 9 -7.92 18.71 49.30
CA ILE A 9 -7.87 20.18 49.19
C ILE A 9 -6.43 20.70 49.37
N VAL A 10 -5.68 20.15 50.32
CA VAL A 10 -4.27 20.50 50.54
C VAL A 10 -3.41 20.13 49.32
N ASP A 11 -3.59 18.94 48.77
CA ASP A 11 -2.83 18.48 47.60
C ASP A 11 -3.14 19.37 46.37
N GLN A 12 -4.43 19.65 46.11
CA GLN A 12 -4.86 20.57 45.05
C GLN A 12 -4.29 21.98 45.21
N TYR A 13 -4.11 22.45 46.45
CA TYR A 13 -3.49 23.75 46.71
C TYR A 13 -2.00 23.75 46.32
N PHE A 14 -1.27 22.69 46.65
CA PHE A 14 0.17 22.61 46.33
C PHE A 14 0.44 22.41 44.83
N ASP A 15 -0.49 21.77 44.11
CA ASP A 15 -0.48 21.58 42.66
C ASP A 15 -1.00 22.81 41.89
N GLY A 16 -1.63 23.77 42.58
CA GLY A 16 -2.18 25.00 41.97
C GLY A 16 -3.52 24.80 41.26
N GLU A 17 -4.20 23.68 41.51
CA GLU A 17 -5.51 23.34 40.94
C GLU A 17 -6.69 23.73 41.85
N LEU A 18 -6.41 24.25 43.04
CA LEU A 18 -7.45 24.65 43.98
C LEU A 18 -8.16 25.93 43.52
N ASP A 19 -9.49 25.90 43.52
CA ASP A 19 -10.29 27.09 43.25
C ASP A 19 -10.12 28.15 44.35
N LYS A 20 -9.99 29.42 43.96
CA LYS A 20 -9.73 30.55 44.87
C LYS A 20 -10.79 30.69 45.96
N SER A 21 -12.03 30.27 45.68
CA SER A 21 -13.11 30.29 46.67
C SER A 21 -12.87 29.31 47.83
N LYS A 22 -12.13 28.22 47.58
CA LYS A 22 -11.83 27.15 48.55
C LYS A 22 -10.51 27.37 49.29
N GLU A 23 -9.65 28.27 48.82
CA GLU A 23 -8.43 28.66 49.55
C GLU A 23 -8.77 29.31 50.90
N ALA A 24 -9.75 30.20 50.93
CA ALA A 24 -10.20 30.81 52.19
C ALA A 24 -10.72 29.77 53.19
N PHE A 25 -11.40 28.73 52.69
CA PHE A 25 -11.86 27.60 53.48
C PHE A 25 -10.70 26.76 54.00
N LEU A 26 -9.71 26.44 53.15
CA LEU A 26 -8.49 25.72 53.52
C LEU A 26 -7.76 26.42 54.68
N PHE A 27 -7.51 27.73 54.58
CA PHE A 27 -6.82 28.47 55.65
C PHE A 27 -7.64 28.58 56.93
N SER A 28 -8.97 28.61 56.83
CA SER A 28 -9.85 28.55 58.00
C SER A 28 -9.72 27.21 58.71
N GLU A 29 -9.75 26.09 57.99
CA GLU A 29 -9.61 24.75 58.57
C GLU A 29 -8.19 24.49 59.11
N LEU A 30 -7.14 24.97 58.43
CA LEU A 30 -5.77 24.92 58.94
C LEU A 30 -5.57 25.68 60.26
N SER A 31 -6.38 26.71 60.52
CA SER A 31 -6.34 27.44 61.78
C SER A 31 -6.97 26.66 62.93
N ARG A 32 -7.97 25.82 62.61
CA ARG A 32 -8.83 25.11 63.57
C ARG A 32 -8.33 23.71 63.91
N ASP A 33 -7.72 23.01 62.95
CA ASP A 33 -7.25 21.63 63.13
C ASP A 33 -5.71 21.52 63.05
N GLU A 34 -5.14 21.03 64.14
CA GLU A 34 -3.69 20.81 64.27
C GLU A 34 -3.20 19.66 63.39
N GLU A 35 -4.01 18.60 63.19
CA GLU A 35 -3.63 17.48 62.31
C GLU A 35 -3.53 17.94 60.85
N CYS A 36 -4.45 18.80 60.40
CA CYS A 36 -4.41 19.43 59.08
C CYS A 36 -3.16 20.30 58.91
N ARG A 37 -2.81 21.07 59.94
CA ARG A 37 -1.63 21.95 59.95
C ARG A 37 -0.33 21.16 59.80
N GLU A 38 -0.22 20.03 60.51
CA GLU A 38 0.95 19.16 60.41
C GLU A 38 1.06 18.49 59.04
N TYR A 39 -0.06 18.05 58.45
CA TYR A 39 -0.08 17.51 57.08
C TYR A 39 0.37 18.57 56.06
N PHE A 40 -0.16 19.79 56.15
CA PHE A 40 0.22 20.90 55.27
C PHE A 40 1.72 21.22 55.37
N LYS A 41 2.30 21.23 56.58
CA LYS A 41 3.74 21.44 56.78
C LYS A 41 4.58 20.32 56.15
N GLN A 42 4.14 19.07 56.25
CA GLN A 42 4.85 17.92 55.66
C GLN A 42 4.90 18.02 54.13
N VAL A 43 3.77 18.32 53.49
CA VAL A 43 3.70 18.51 52.04
C VAL A 43 4.53 19.70 51.60
N ASN A 44 4.48 20.83 52.33
CA ASN A 44 5.32 21.99 52.03
C ASN A 44 6.82 21.68 52.12
N LYS A 45 7.24 20.93 53.15
CA LYS A 45 8.64 20.53 53.32
C LYS A 45 9.08 19.60 52.17
N PHE A 46 8.22 18.68 51.75
CA PHE A 46 8.48 17.81 50.61
C PHE A 46 8.65 18.60 49.31
N LYS A 47 7.77 19.56 49.05
CA LYS A 47 7.86 20.46 47.88
C LYS A 47 9.17 21.26 47.87
N ASN A 48 9.56 21.81 49.01
CA ASN A 48 10.80 22.57 49.13
C ASN A 48 12.04 21.68 48.90
N ILE A 49 12.05 20.46 49.43
CA ILE A 49 13.14 19.50 49.18
C ILE A 49 13.21 19.18 47.69
N ILE A 50 12.09 18.92 47.02
CA ILE A 50 12.08 18.68 45.57
C ILE A 50 12.65 19.89 44.81
N GLN A 51 12.23 21.10 45.17
CA GLN A 51 12.74 22.33 44.53
C GLN A 51 14.23 22.56 44.79
N GLU A 52 14.74 22.21 45.97
CA GLU A 52 16.18 22.25 46.29
C GLU A 52 16.97 21.13 45.60
N THR A 53 16.31 20.00 45.25
CA THR A 53 16.91 18.90 44.48
C THR A 53 16.76 19.09 42.97
N ASP A 54 15.96 20.06 42.53
CA ASP A 54 15.84 20.53 41.15
C ASP A 54 17.07 21.39 40.80
N ASP A 55 18.26 20.87 41.13
CA ASP A 55 19.53 21.42 40.70
C ASP A 55 19.51 21.52 39.17
N GLU A 56 19.92 22.70 38.72
CA GLU A 56 20.07 23.17 37.35
C GLU A 56 20.11 22.05 36.32
N PHE A 57 19.02 21.91 35.54
CA PHE A 57 18.92 20.97 34.43
C PHE A 57 20.25 20.95 33.65
N PRO A 58 20.95 19.80 33.53
CA PRO A 58 22.29 19.82 32.97
C PRO A 58 22.21 20.31 31.52
N LEU A 59 22.85 21.43 31.20
CA LEU A 59 22.94 21.96 29.83
C LEU A 59 23.50 20.91 28.85
N GLU A 60 24.28 19.96 29.38
CA GLU A 60 24.80 18.81 28.64
C GLU A 60 23.71 17.81 28.22
N LEU A 61 22.63 17.64 28.98
CA LEU A 61 21.51 16.78 28.63
C LEU A 61 20.74 17.34 27.44
N GLU A 62 20.50 18.65 27.40
CA GLU A 62 19.86 19.30 26.25
C GLU A 62 20.71 19.09 24.99
N ARG A 63 22.04 19.30 25.10
CA ARG A 63 22.99 19.01 24.02
C ARG A 63 22.99 17.55 23.61
N LYS A 64 22.87 16.61 24.57
CA LYS A 64 22.83 15.17 24.32
C LYS A 64 21.52 14.75 23.65
N ILE A 65 20.39 15.34 24.03
CA ILE A 65 19.08 15.11 23.42
C ILE A 65 19.07 15.67 21.99
N LEU A 66 19.47 16.94 21.80
CA LEU A 66 19.59 17.57 20.47
C LEU A 66 20.51 16.77 19.54
N ASN A 67 21.63 16.27 20.06
CA ASN A 67 22.53 15.42 19.29
C ASN A 67 21.96 14.03 19.02
N SER A 68 21.24 13.42 19.97
CA SER A 68 20.61 12.11 19.78
C SER A 68 19.54 12.13 18.68
N VAL A 69 18.77 13.22 18.58
CA VAL A 69 17.78 13.42 17.51
C VAL A 69 18.47 13.61 16.15
N LYS A 70 19.63 14.29 16.12
CA LYS A 70 20.45 14.46 14.91
C LYS A 70 21.08 13.15 14.39
N VAL A 71 21.28 12.16 15.26
CA VAL A 71 21.93 10.89 14.92
C VAL A 71 20.91 9.81 14.51
N SER A 72 19.60 10.03 14.72
CA SER A 72 18.53 9.10 14.33
C SER A 72 17.99 9.30 12.90
N THR A 73 18.87 9.67 11.98
CA THR A 73 18.68 9.25 10.59
C THR A 73 19.87 8.38 10.27
N PRO A 74 19.73 7.06 10.08
CA PRO A 74 20.71 6.36 9.29
C PRO A 74 20.72 7.11 7.95
N LYS A 75 21.81 7.85 7.69
CA LYS A 75 22.14 8.24 6.34
C LYS A 75 22.38 6.93 5.62
N LEU A 76 21.30 6.33 5.13
CA LEU A 76 21.35 5.47 3.97
C LEU A 76 21.88 6.39 2.88
N GLU A 77 23.20 6.46 2.79
CA GLU A 77 23.92 6.93 1.63
C GLU A 77 23.62 5.94 0.51
N PHE A 78 22.36 5.93 0.06
CA PHE A 78 22.02 5.34 -1.22
C PHE A 78 22.81 6.15 -2.25
N PRO A 79 23.68 5.52 -3.04
CA PRO A 79 24.40 6.22 -4.09
C PRO A 79 23.37 6.68 -5.12
N ARG A 80 22.93 7.93 -4.98
CA ARG A 80 21.89 8.60 -5.79
C ARG A 80 22.28 8.75 -7.27
N SER A 81 23.48 8.30 -7.64
CA SER A 81 24.06 8.43 -8.97
C SER A 81 23.81 7.25 -9.92
N PHE A 82 23.39 6.07 -9.43
CA PHE A 82 23.22 4.89 -10.31
C PHE A 82 21.79 4.69 -10.82
N PHE A 83 20.78 5.28 -10.15
CA PHE A 83 19.39 5.20 -10.58
C PHE A 83 19.12 5.76 -11.98
N PRO A 84 19.65 6.94 -12.38
CA PRO A 84 19.43 7.42 -13.74
C PRO A 84 20.13 6.51 -14.78
N VAL A 85 21.37 6.08 -14.53
CA VAL A 85 22.12 5.22 -15.48
C VAL A 85 21.42 3.87 -15.67
N LEU A 86 20.92 3.26 -14.59
CA LEU A 86 20.16 2.01 -14.64
C LEU A 86 18.81 2.19 -15.34
N SER A 87 18.15 3.34 -15.14
CA SER A 87 16.91 3.67 -15.83
C SER A 87 17.12 3.90 -17.34
N TYR A 88 18.21 4.55 -17.74
CA TYR A 88 18.54 4.78 -19.15
C TYR A 88 18.94 3.48 -19.87
N SER A 89 19.66 2.57 -19.21
CA SER A 89 19.97 1.28 -19.83
C SER A 89 18.72 0.41 -20.01
N LEU A 90 17.81 0.42 -19.03
CA LEU A 90 16.54 -0.29 -19.12
C LEU A 90 15.69 0.22 -20.29
N THR A 91 15.59 1.54 -20.50
CA THR A 91 14.81 2.09 -21.63
C THR A 91 15.42 1.72 -22.97
N ILE A 92 16.76 1.68 -23.09
CA ILE A 92 17.44 1.23 -24.32
C ILE A 92 17.12 -0.25 -24.60
N ILE A 93 17.15 -1.12 -23.59
CA ILE A 93 16.81 -2.54 -23.74
C ILE A 93 15.35 -2.69 -24.18
N VAL A 94 14.42 -2.00 -23.52
CA VAL A 94 12.99 -2.02 -23.87
C VAL A 94 12.76 -1.50 -25.28
N LEU A 95 13.49 -0.46 -25.71
CA LEU A 95 13.41 0.06 -27.07
C LEU A 95 13.86 -0.97 -28.11
N ILE A 96 14.96 -1.68 -27.85
CA ILE A 96 15.46 -2.74 -28.74
C ILE A 96 14.44 -3.88 -28.84
N VAL A 97 13.92 -4.35 -27.71
CA VAL A 97 12.90 -5.42 -27.69
C VAL A 97 11.62 -4.98 -28.41
N SER A 98 11.17 -3.75 -28.19
CA SER A 98 10.01 -3.19 -28.89
C SER A 98 10.22 -3.14 -30.40
N LEU A 99 11.41 -2.77 -30.85
CA LEU A 99 11.73 -2.69 -32.28
C LEU A 99 11.80 -4.09 -32.90
N PHE A 100 12.40 -5.05 -32.20
CA PHE A 100 12.44 -6.45 -32.62
C PHE A 100 11.02 -7.03 -32.77
N LEU A 101 10.17 -6.88 -31.75
CA LEU A 101 8.78 -7.34 -31.79
C LEU A 101 7.99 -6.67 -32.92
N PHE A 102 8.22 -5.38 -33.18
CA PHE A 102 7.55 -4.67 -34.27
C PHE A 102 7.91 -5.24 -35.64
N MET A 103 9.18 -5.59 -35.85
CA MET A 103 9.65 -6.22 -37.09
C MET A 103 9.00 -7.59 -37.29
N GLU A 104 8.97 -8.42 -36.26
CA GLU A 104 8.36 -9.76 -36.31
C GLU A 104 6.84 -9.68 -36.58
N VAL A 105 6.14 -8.72 -35.98
CA VAL A 105 4.73 -8.46 -36.26
C VAL A 105 4.50 -8.02 -37.71
N CYS A 106 5.38 -7.20 -38.27
CA CYS A 106 5.28 -6.79 -39.68
C CYS A 106 5.49 -7.96 -40.64
N GLU A 107 6.49 -8.80 -40.37
CA GLU A 107 6.76 -10.01 -41.15
C GLU A 107 5.57 -10.97 -41.09
N TYR A 108 5.05 -11.23 -39.88
CA TYR A 108 3.90 -12.09 -39.67
C TYR A 108 2.65 -11.61 -40.41
N ARG A 109 2.36 -10.30 -40.39
CA ARG A 109 1.26 -9.71 -41.19
C ARG A 109 1.44 -9.96 -42.68
N THR A 110 2.67 -9.85 -43.18
CA THR A 110 2.99 -10.08 -44.59
C THR A 110 2.81 -11.54 -44.97
N GLU A 111 3.22 -12.48 -44.12
CA GLU A 111 3.02 -13.92 -44.34
C GLU A 111 1.53 -14.30 -44.33
N ILE A 112 0.76 -13.74 -43.41
CA ILE A 112 -0.70 -13.94 -43.37
C ILE A 112 -1.35 -13.45 -44.66
N GLN A 113 -0.99 -12.25 -45.14
CA GLN A 113 -1.54 -11.72 -46.38
C GLN A 113 -1.24 -12.64 -47.57
N LYS A 114 0.03 -13.06 -47.73
CA LYS A 114 0.43 -14.00 -48.79
C LYS A 114 -0.31 -15.33 -48.69
N THR A 115 -0.53 -15.83 -47.48
CA THR A 115 -1.26 -17.09 -47.26
C THR A 115 -2.74 -16.92 -47.61
N SER A 116 -3.34 -15.81 -47.21
CA SER A 116 -4.73 -15.47 -47.54
C SER A 116 -4.94 -15.35 -49.06
N GLU A 117 -4.01 -14.71 -49.77
CA GLU A 117 -4.05 -14.62 -51.23
C GLU A 117 -3.97 -16.00 -51.88
N ARG A 118 -3.04 -16.86 -51.43
CA ARG A 118 -2.92 -18.24 -51.91
C ARG A 118 -4.19 -19.05 -51.67
N LEU A 119 -4.83 -18.88 -50.52
CA LEU A 119 -6.10 -19.57 -50.19
C LEU A 119 -7.23 -19.11 -51.11
N LEU A 120 -7.31 -17.80 -51.42
CA LEU A 120 -8.30 -17.29 -52.37
C LEU A 120 -8.08 -17.84 -53.78
N ASP A 121 -6.83 -17.88 -54.25
CA ASP A 121 -6.50 -18.46 -55.56
C ASP A 121 -6.79 -19.97 -55.62
N GLN A 122 -6.51 -20.70 -54.54
CA GLN A 122 -6.87 -22.11 -54.41
C GLN A 122 -8.38 -22.30 -54.47
N GLN A 123 -9.15 -21.50 -53.71
CA GLN A 123 -10.60 -21.55 -53.73
C GLN A 123 -11.18 -21.27 -55.12
N LYS A 124 -10.63 -20.27 -55.82
CA LYS A 124 -11.02 -19.95 -57.20
C LYS A 124 -10.73 -21.10 -58.15
N THR A 125 -9.57 -21.73 -58.01
CA THR A 125 -9.18 -22.89 -58.82
C THR A 125 -10.09 -24.09 -58.57
N ILE A 126 -10.39 -24.40 -57.30
CA ILE A 126 -11.34 -25.46 -56.92
C ILE A 126 -12.72 -25.18 -57.53
N ASN A 127 -13.22 -23.95 -57.45
CA ASN A 127 -14.51 -23.58 -58.03
C ASN A 127 -14.53 -23.76 -59.56
N LEU A 128 -13.45 -23.39 -60.25
CA LEU A 128 -13.33 -23.61 -61.70
C LEU A 128 -13.27 -25.11 -62.04
N LEU A 129 -12.53 -25.90 -61.26
CA LEU A 129 -12.45 -27.35 -61.44
C LEU A 129 -13.83 -27.99 -61.26
N ILE A 130 -14.54 -27.67 -60.17
CA ILE A 130 -15.91 -28.16 -59.91
C ILE A 130 -16.85 -27.80 -61.05
N ASN A 131 -16.80 -26.57 -61.56
CA ASN A 131 -17.66 -26.13 -62.66
C ASN A 131 -17.25 -26.71 -64.04
N SER A 132 -16.02 -27.20 -64.17
CA SER A 132 -15.51 -27.85 -65.38
C SER A 132 -15.78 -29.36 -65.42
N LEU A 133 -16.24 -29.95 -64.31
CA LEU A 133 -16.63 -31.35 -64.30
C LEU A 133 -17.94 -31.50 -65.08
N PRO A 134 -18.01 -32.36 -66.11
CA PRO A 134 -19.26 -32.62 -66.81
C PRO A 134 -20.28 -33.22 -65.82
N PRO A 135 -21.57 -32.89 -65.93
CA PRO A 135 -22.60 -33.55 -65.15
C PRO A 135 -22.55 -35.05 -65.47
N VAL A 136 -22.06 -35.85 -64.52
CA VAL A 136 -22.07 -37.31 -64.62
C VAL A 136 -23.45 -37.76 -64.20
N GLU A 137 -24.34 -37.94 -65.18
CA GLU A 137 -25.53 -38.75 -64.98
C GLU A 137 -25.10 -40.22 -64.94
N VAL A 138 -25.20 -40.82 -63.76
CA VAL A 138 -24.98 -42.26 -63.59
C VAL A 138 -26.26 -42.96 -64.06
N GLU A 139 -26.33 -43.31 -65.34
CA GLU A 139 -27.36 -44.24 -65.81
C GLU A 139 -27.08 -45.62 -65.20
N THR A 140 -27.89 -46.01 -64.22
CA THR A 140 -27.82 -47.36 -63.66
C THR A 140 -28.33 -48.34 -64.71
N GLU A 141 -27.44 -49.14 -65.31
CA GLU A 141 -27.86 -50.34 -66.03
C GLU A 141 -28.59 -51.27 -65.06
N LEU A 142 -29.92 -51.36 -65.20
CA LEU A 142 -30.74 -52.30 -64.43
C LEU A 142 -30.43 -53.74 -64.86
N LYS A 143 -29.35 -54.31 -64.30
CA LYS A 143 -28.94 -55.70 -64.53
C LYS A 143 -29.93 -56.76 -64.01
N ASN A 144 -30.96 -56.36 -63.26
CA ASN A 144 -31.98 -57.25 -62.70
C ASN A 144 -33.40 -56.73 -62.99
N ALA A 145 -33.80 -56.68 -64.26
CA ALA A 145 -35.20 -56.55 -64.60
C ALA A 145 -35.96 -57.83 -64.19
N VAL A 146 -36.72 -57.78 -63.10
CA VAL A 146 -37.63 -58.87 -62.71
C VAL A 146 -38.83 -58.85 -63.66
N ILE A 147 -38.81 -59.73 -64.67
CA ILE A 147 -39.94 -59.90 -65.59
C ILE A 147 -40.97 -60.81 -64.91
N VAL A 148 -42.02 -60.21 -64.36
CA VAL A 148 -43.16 -60.96 -63.79
C VAL A 148 -44.03 -61.46 -64.95
N LYS A 149 -43.98 -62.76 -65.25
CA LYS A 149 -45.00 -63.41 -66.07
C LYS A 149 -46.13 -63.88 -65.16
N ALA A 150 -47.33 -63.35 -65.37
CA ALA A 150 -48.53 -63.88 -64.74
C ALA A 150 -48.86 -65.24 -65.38
N ASN A 151 -49.02 -66.27 -64.55
CA ASN A 151 -49.54 -67.57 -64.98
C ASN A 151 -51.02 -67.65 -64.60
N MET A 152 -51.88 -68.02 -65.55
CA MET A 152 -53.32 -68.24 -65.31
C MET A 152 -53.57 -69.53 -64.55
#